data_AF-A0A3A8W922-F1
#
_entry.id   AF-A0A3A8W922-F1
#
_cell.length_a   1.000
_cell.length_b   1.000
_cell.length_c   1.000
_cell.angle_alpha   90.00
_cell.angle_beta   90.00
_cell.angle_gamma   90.00
#
_symmetry.space_group_name_H-M   'P 1'
#
loop_
_entity.id
_entity.type
_entity.pdbx_description
1 polymer ?
#
loop_
_entity_poly.entity_id
_entity_poly.type
_entity_poly.pdbx_seq_one_letter_code
_entity_poly.pdbx_strand_id
1 'polypeptide(L)'
;MEINGNLFDNAVRKQNYNDYGKGYTNTAKEGNVITSTVELKTSKPGVKKTEQIKTGYSNVNDYSKYLQGKYSYMNSGTASMQGVPTTVSVSGAFLKKCMNDPEKAKYLEENLAALPDCVSYAVSHAQGTLTSISYEIDANGNITGISSGTNDPDGKIARENAERRAKEKKAAEEKAAERRKKKKAEEEKAAEQRAERKEQMEGMFTVSATGTDMKSVIQDIVAATNGISSPAGGSFDIRG
;
A
#
# COMPACT_ATOMS: atom_id res chain seq x y z
N MET A 1 15.60 -13.37 -0.55
CA MET A 1 15.58 -12.77 -1.89
C MET A 1 15.36 -11.29 -1.68
N GLU A 2 16.45 -10.54 -1.60
CA GLU A 2 16.42 -9.09 -1.43
C GLU A 2 15.94 -8.48 -2.75
N ILE A 3 14.75 -7.90 -2.71
CA ILE A 3 14.20 -7.18 -3.86
C ILE A 3 14.79 -5.77 -3.78
N ASN A 4 16.02 -5.63 -4.28
CA ASN A 4 16.63 -4.33 -4.58
C ASN A 4 15.91 -3.72 -5.78
N GLY A 5 14.66 -3.31 -5.58
CA GLY A 5 13.92 -2.50 -6.52
C GLY A 5 14.25 -1.05 -6.23
N ASN A 6 15.11 -0.44 -7.05
CA ASN A 6 15.23 1.01 -7.12
C ASN A 6 13.83 1.59 -7.27
N LEU A 7 13.33 2.22 -6.21
CA LEU A 7 12.24 3.17 -6.32
C LEU A 7 12.68 4.16 -7.39
N PHE A 8 12.00 4.18 -8.54
CA PHE A 8 12.19 5.28 -9.46
C PHE A 8 11.84 6.54 -8.69
N ASP A 9 12.85 7.40 -8.51
CA ASP A 9 12.67 8.81 -8.20
C ASP A 9 11.77 9.40 -9.27
N ASN A 10 10.45 9.23 -9.10
CA ASN A 10 9.48 10.11 -9.70
C ASN A 10 9.67 11.42 -8.96
N ALA A 11 10.71 12.15 -9.38
CA ALA A 11 10.90 13.52 -9.01
C ALA A 11 9.55 14.18 -9.27
N VAL A 12 8.86 14.54 -8.18
CA VAL A 12 7.87 15.61 -8.20
C VAL A 12 8.63 16.76 -8.83
N ARG A 13 8.47 16.92 -10.15
CA ARG A 13 9.04 18.04 -10.86
C ARG A 13 8.21 19.20 -10.37
N LYS A 14 8.65 19.81 -9.26
CA LYS A 14 8.19 21.12 -8.84
C LYS A 14 8.54 22.05 -10.00
N GLN A 15 7.61 22.19 -10.93
CA GLN A 15 7.65 23.21 -11.96
C GLN A 15 7.63 24.53 -11.19
N ASN A 16 8.82 25.11 -11.02
CA ASN A 16 9.01 26.36 -10.32
C ASN A 16 8.30 27.45 -11.13
N TYR A 17 7.40 28.18 -10.49
CA TYR A 17 6.53 29.22 -11.07
C TYR A 17 7.30 30.37 -11.76
N ASN A 18 8.61 30.50 -11.56
CA ASN A 18 9.38 31.71 -11.88
C ASN A 18 9.90 31.85 -13.32
N ASP A 19 9.59 30.94 -14.26
CA ASP A 19 10.17 30.94 -15.62
C ASP A 19 9.14 31.14 -16.78
N TYR A 20 8.01 31.79 -16.50
CA TYR A 20 6.93 31.99 -17.50
C TYR A 20 6.78 33.42 -18.03
N GLY A 21 7.71 34.32 -17.65
CA GLY A 21 7.67 35.71 -18.08
C GLY A 21 8.10 35.89 -19.55
N LYS A 22 7.19 36.43 -20.37
CA LYS A 22 7.36 36.98 -21.75
C LYS A 22 6.94 36.04 -22.89
N GLY A 23 5.72 36.24 -23.40
CA GLY A 23 5.25 35.61 -24.64
C GLY A 23 3.88 36.08 -25.14
N TYR A 24 3.44 37.30 -24.85
CA TYR A 24 2.19 37.86 -25.36
C TYR A 24 2.47 38.70 -26.61
N THR A 25 1.84 38.36 -27.74
CA THR A 25 2.15 39.01 -29.03
C THR A 25 1.03 39.92 -29.53
N ASN A 26 -0.22 39.71 -29.08
CA ASN A 26 -1.37 40.54 -29.46
C ASN A 26 -2.45 40.51 -28.37
N THR A 27 -3.02 41.68 -28.07
CA THR A 27 -4.04 41.87 -27.03
C THR A 27 -5.25 42.59 -27.63
N ALA A 28 -6.41 41.93 -27.63
CA ALA A 28 -7.69 42.53 -28.01
C ALA A 28 -8.61 42.63 -26.78
N LYS A 29 -9.36 43.73 -26.65
CA LYS A 29 -10.24 43.98 -25.50
C LYS A 29 -11.69 44.11 -25.95
N GLU A 30 -12.55 43.28 -25.39
CA GLU A 30 -13.99 43.30 -25.63
C GLU A 30 -14.70 43.43 -24.27
N GLY A 31 -15.18 44.64 -23.97
CA GLY A 31 -15.61 44.99 -22.61
C GLY A 31 -14.46 44.86 -21.60
N ASN A 32 -14.66 44.07 -20.54
CA ASN A 32 -13.61 43.76 -19.56
C ASN A 32 -12.71 42.59 -19.96
N VAL A 33 -13.13 41.78 -20.95
CA VAL A 33 -12.42 40.57 -21.34
C VAL A 33 -11.24 40.93 -22.24
N ILE A 34 -10.07 40.42 -21.87
CA ILE A 34 -8.81 40.59 -22.58
C ILE A 34 -8.48 39.27 -23.26
N THR A 35 -8.34 39.29 -24.57
CA THR A 35 -7.88 38.13 -25.35
C THR A 35 -6.41 38.33 -25.69
N SER A 36 -5.56 37.42 -25.23
CA SER A 36 -4.13 37.41 -25.50
C SER A 36 -3.78 36.18 -26.32
N THR A 37 -2.96 36.35 -27.36
CA THR A 37 -2.36 35.21 -28.08
C THR A 37 -1.04 34.83 -27.41
N VAL A 38 -0.90 33.56 -27.03
CA VAL A 38 0.31 33.02 -26.39
C VAL A 38 0.87 31.86 -27.20
N GLU A 39 2.19 31.78 -27.30
CA GLU A 39 2.87 30.54 -27.69
C GLU A 39 2.95 29.62 -26.46
N LEU A 40 2.38 28.42 -26.59
CA LEU A 40 2.43 27.33 -25.63
C LEU A 40 3.69 26.50 -25.82
N LYS A 41 4.27 26.03 -24.71
CA LYS A 41 5.35 25.04 -24.76
C LYS A 41 4.80 23.71 -25.29
N THR A 42 5.50 23.09 -26.24
CA THR A 42 5.14 21.77 -26.77
C THR A 42 6.26 20.77 -26.50
N SER A 43 5.89 19.50 -26.35
CA SER A 43 6.85 18.40 -26.11
C SER A 43 7.72 18.09 -27.34
N LYS A 44 7.39 18.64 -28.52
CA LYS A 44 8.07 18.38 -29.79
C LYS A 44 8.95 19.58 -30.19
N PRO A 45 10.28 19.42 -30.31
CA PRO A 45 11.16 20.49 -30.76
C PRO A 45 10.71 21.06 -32.12
N GLY A 46 10.60 22.38 -32.23
CA GLY A 46 10.23 23.08 -33.46
C GLY A 46 8.72 23.22 -33.72
N VAL A 47 7.85 22.64 -32.89
CA VAL A 47 6.39 22.82 -33.02
C VAL A 47 5.94 24.03 -32.20
N LYS A 48 5.52 25.10 -32.88
CA LYS A 48 4.86 26.25 -32.25
C LYS A 48 3.35 26.00 -32.18
N LYS A 49 2.80 25.96 -30.97
CA LYS A 49 1.34 25.95 -30.76
C LYS A 49 0.94 27.31 -30.19
N THR A 50 0.17 28.07 -30.94
CA THR A 50 -0.40 29.33 -30.45
C THR A 50 -1.82 29.09 -29.95
N GLU A 51 -2.16 29.62 -28.79
CA GLU A 51 -3.53 29.62 -28.29
C GLU A 51 -3.98 31.02 -27.87
N GLN A 52 -5.29 31.24 -28.00
CA GLN A 52 -5.93 32.42 -27.43
C GLN A 52 -6.37 32.11 -26.01
N ILE A 53 -5.95 32.98 -25.10
CA ILE A 53 -6.29 32.98 -23.69
C ILE A 53 -7.16 34.19 -23.43
N LYS A 54 -8.28 33.98 -22.75
CA LYS A 54 -9.18 35.06 -22.35
C LYS A 54 -9.10 35.28 -20.84
N THR A 55 -8.81 36.49 -20.41
CA THR A 55 -8.82 36.92 -19.00
C THR A 55 -9.70 38.16 -18.81
N GLY A 56 -9.81 38.69 -17.59
CA GLY A 56 -10.63 39.89 -17.32
C GLY A 56 -12.13 39.63 -17.20
N TYR A 57 -12.54 38.36 -17.03
CA TYR A 57 -13.94 38.02 -16.75
C TYR A 57 -14.38 38.60 -15.40
N SER A 58 -15.62 39.10 -15.33
CA SER A 58 -16.16 39.73 -14.12
C SER A 58 -16.44 38.76 -12.97
N ASN A 59 -16.57 37.46 -13.26
CA ASN A 59 -16.83 36.43 -12.24
C ASN A 59 -16.20 35.08 -12.59
N VAL A 60 -16.03 34.23 -11.57
CA VAL A 60 -15.31 32.94 -11.69
C VAL A 60 -16.11 31.96 -12.54
N ASN A 61 -17.44 32.03 -12.47
CA ASN A 61 -18.31 31.08 -13.16
C ASN A 61 -18.21 31.21 -14.68
N ASP A 62 -18.18 32.44 -15.20
CA ASP A 62 -18.04 32.69 -16.63
C ASP A 62 -16.65 32.30 -17.14
N TYR A 63 -15.60 32.59 -16.35
CA TYR A 63 -14.24 32.12 -16.66
C TYR A 63 -14.15 30.58 -16.65
N SER A 64 -14.77 29.93 -15.66
CA SER A 64 -14.84 28.48 -15.57
C SER A 64 -15.58 27.89 -16.77
N LYS A 65 -16.70 28.48 -17.21
CA LYS A 65 -17.44 28.04 -18.40
C LYS A 65 -16.63 28.19 -19.68
N TYR A 66 -15.89 29.29 -19.82
CA TYR A 66 -14.97 29.48 -20.94
C TYR A 66 -13.92 28.35 -20.99
N LEU A 67 -13.28 28.06 -19.86
CA LEU A 67 -12.30 26.99 -19.77
C LEU A 67 -12.94 25.62 -20.01
N GLN A 68 -14.14 25.34 -19.50
CA GLN A 68 -14.87 24.10 -19.74
C GLN A 68 -15.30 23.93 -21.21
N GLY A 69 -15.62 25.02 -21.90
CA GLY A 69 -15.89 24.98 -23.34
C GLY A 69 -14.65 24.58 -24.15
N LYS A 70 -13.46 24.94 -23.68
CA LYS A 70 -12.17 24.62 -24.33
C LYS A 70 -11.61 23.26 -23.87
N TYR A 71 -11.79 22.94 -22.60
CA TYR A 71 -11.29 21.75 -21.89
C TYR A 71 -12.45 21.06 -21.19
N SER A 72 -13.20 20.25 -21.93
CA SER A 72 -14.46 19.62 -21.47
C SER A 72 -14.31 18.74 -20.22
N TYR A 73 -13.11 18.22 -19.95
CA TYR A 73 -12.82 17.40 -18.76
C TYR A 73 -12.65 18.22 -17.48
N MET A 74 -12.39 19.52 -17.56
CA MET A 74 -12.10 20.35 -16.39
C MET A 74 -13.34 20.53 -15.50
N ASN A 75 -13.23 20.22 -14.20
CA ASN A 75 -14.29 20.38 -13.21
C ASN A 75 -15.64 19.73 -13.63
N SER A 76 -15.57 18.67 -14.43
CA SER A 76 -16.74 17.96 -14.98
C SER A 76 -17.06 16.65 -14.26
N GLY A 77 -16.24 16.29 -13.26
CA GLY A 77 -16.28 14.98 -12.61
C GLY A 77 -15.30 14.01 -13.25
N THR A 78 -15.76 12.80 -13.58
CA THR A 78 -14.94 11.76 -14.22
C THR A 78 -15.19 11.76 -15.73
N ALA A 79 -14.14 11.97 -16.51
CA ALA A 79 -14.14 11.82 -17.96
C ALA A 79 -13.34 10.57 -18.34
N SER A 80 -13.57 9.99 -19.53
CA SER A 80 -12.69 8.95 -20.06
C SER A 80 -11.65 9.60 -20.99
N MET A 81 -10.38 9.47 -20.65
CA MET A 81 -9.27 9.92 -21.49
C MET A 81 -8.44 8.69 -21.87
N GLN A 82 -8.33 8.40 -23.17
CA GLN A 82 -7.64 7.20 -23.67
C GLN A 82 -8.16 5.88 -23.05
N GLY A 83 -9.46 5.81 -22.76
CA GLY A 83 -10.09 4.66 -22.13
C GLY A 83 -9.90 4.57 -20.61
N VAL A 84 -9.15 5.49 -20.00
CA VAL A 84 -8.91 5.53 -18.55
C VAL A 84 -9.81 6.58 -17.88
N PRO A 85 -10.55 6.22 -16.81
CA PRO A 85 -11.25 7.17 -15.98
C PRO A 85 -10.30 8.24 -15.43
N THR A 86 -10.53 9.50 -15.80
CA THR A 86 -9.70 10.64 -15.47
C THR A 86 -10.54 11.75 -14.84
N THR A 87 -10.14 12.21 -13.66
CA THR A 87 -10.75 13.39 -13.00
C THR A 87 -9.80 14.57 -13.04
N VAL A 88 -10.31 15.76 -13.36
CA VAL A 88 -9.52 17.00 -13.36
C VAL A 88 -10.26 18.04 -12.53
N SER A 89 -9.68 18.37 -11.37
CA SER A 89 -10.21 19.34 -10.42
C SER A 89 -9.31 20.57 -10.35
N VAL A 90 -9.90 21.74 -10.47
CA VAL A 90 -9.23 23.04 -10.38
C VAL A 90 -9.96 23.89 -9.35
N SER A 91 -9.22 24.34 -8.34
CA SER A 91 -9.76 25.16 -7.26
C SER A 91 -10.37 26.46 -7.79
N GLY A 92 -11.59 26.79 -7.34
CA GLY A 92 -12.23 28.07 -7.64
C GLY A 92 -11.42 29.28 -7.15
N ALA A 93 -10.65 29.13 -6.07
CA ALA A 93 -9.76 30.18 -5.59
C ALA A 93 -8.60 30.44 -6.57
N PHE A 94 -8.07 29.40 -7.21
CA PHE A 94 -7.05 29.54 -8.24
C PHE A 94 -7.62 30.13 -9.53
N LEU A 95 -8.83 29.73 -9.93
CA LEU A 95 -9.54 30.36 -11.06
C LEU A 95 -9.75 31.85 -10.86
N LYS A 96 -10.04 32.27 -9.62
CA LYS A 96 -10.13 33.69 -9.27
C LYS A 96 -8.82 34.45 -9.40
N LYS A 97 -7.68 33.78 -9.17
CA LYS A 97 -6.36 34.38 -9.45
C LYS A 97 -6.11 34.45 -10.95
N CYS A 98 -6.40 33.39 -11.70
CA CYS A 98 -6.20 33.31 -13.14
C CYS A 98 -7.01 34.36 -13.92
N MET A 99 -8.26 34.62 -13.55
CA MET A 99 -9.06 35.63 -14.28
C MET A 99 -8.43 37.03 -14.26
N ASN A 100 -7.65 37.34 -13.21
CA ASN A 100 -7.06 38.66 -12.97
C ASN A 100 -5.57 38.71 -13.32
N ASP A 101 -4.95 37.55 -13.53
CA ASP A 101 -3.51 37.41 -13.76
C ASP A 101 -3.29 36.56 -15.04
N PRO A 102 -2.94 37.22 -16.16
CA PRO A 102 -2.67 36.55 -17.43
C PRO A 102 -1.60 35.46 -17.35
N GLU A 103 -0.59 35.61 -16.49
CA GLU A 103 0.48 34.61 -16.37
C GLU A 103 -0.03 33.34 -15.69
N LYS A 104 -0.87 33.49 -14.67
CA LYS A 104 -1.54 32.34 -14.03
C LYS A 104 -2.55 31.69 -14.94
N ALA A 105 -3.31 32.47 -15.72
CA ALA A 105 -4.21 31.94 -16.75
C ALA A 105 -3.43 31.14 -17.80
N LYS A 106 -2.31 31.70 -18.28
CA LYS A 106 -1.40 31.00 -19.17
C LYS A 106 -0.98 29.67 -18.58
N TYR A 107 -0.37 29.66 -17.41
CA TYR A 107 0.06 28.45 -16.73
C TYR A 107 -1.06 27.41 -16.62
N LEU A 108 -2.27 27.80 -16.20
CA LEU A 108 -3.41 26.89 -16.10
C LEU A 108 -3.75 26.27 -17.47
N GLU A 109 -3.88 27.09 -18.50
CA GLU A 109 -4.25 26.63 -19.83
C GLU A 109 -3.16 25.77 -20.48
N GLU A 110 -1.87 26.08 -20.29
CA GLU A 110 -0.78 25.22 -20.80
C GLU A 110 -0.86 23.82 -20.16
N ASN A 111 -1.07 23.75 -18.84
CA ASN A 111 -1.17 22.48 -18.13
C ASN A 111 -2.42 21.71 -18.54
N LEU A 112 -3.58 22.38 -18.63
CA LEU A 112 -4.81 21.74 -19.09
C LEU A 112 -4.64 21.18 -20.50
N ALA A 113 -4.06 21.94 -21.43
CA ALA A 113 -3.81 21.49 -22.80
C ALA A 113 -2.83 20.32 -22.89
N ALA A 114 -1.91 20.17 -21.93
CA ALA A 114 -0.94 19.08 -21.89
C ALA A 114 -1.50 17.77 -21.30
N LEU A 115 -2.61 17.81 -20.51
CA LEU A 115 -3.16 16.63 -19.85
C LEU A 115 -3.46 15.45 -20.80
N PRO A 116 -4.08 15.63 -21.97
CA PRO A 116 -4.35 14.51 -22.89
C PRO A 116 -3.09 13.77 -23.33
N ASP A 117 -2.02 14.50 -23.64
CA ASP A 117 -0.73 13.92 -24.02
C ASP A 117 -0.08 13.22 -22.83
N CYS A 118 -0.15 13.81 -21.62
CA CYS A 118 0.33 13.18 -20.40
C CYS A 118 -0.39 11.86 -20.09
N VAL A 119 -1.72 11.81 -20.24
CA VAL A 119 -2.52 10.59 -20.05
C VAL A 119 -2.13 9.55 -21.10
N SER A 120 -2.03 9.94 -22.37
CA SER A 120 -1.59 9.03 -23.44
C SER A 120 -0.21 8.44 -23.17
N TYR A 121 0.72 9.25 -22.66
CA TYR A 121 2.04 8.79 -22.29
C TYR A 121 1.99 7.81 -21.11
N ALA A 122 1.22 8.13 -20.07
CA ALA A 122 1.05 7.26 -18.90
C ALA A 122 0.44 5.90 -19.29
N VAL A 123 -0.57 5.88 -20.15
CA VAL A 123 -1.21 4.64 -20.64
C VAL A 123 -0.24 3.78 -21.46
N SER A 124 0.58 4.39 -22.32
CA SER A 124 1.50 3.66 -23.20
C SER A 124 2.76 3.12 -22.50
N HIS A 125 3.16 3.72 -21.38
CA HIS A 125 4.41 3.37 -20.67
C HIS A 125 4.17 2.71 -19.30
N ALA A 126 2.91 2.54 -18.88
CA ALA A 126 2.61 1.79 -17.67
C ALA A 126 2.93 0.30 -17.88
N GLN A 127 3.67 -0.29 -16.94
CA GLN A 127 3.95 -1.74 -16.93
C GLN A 127 2.71 -2.61 -16.61
N GLY A 128 1.61 -1.98 -16.19
CA GLY A 128 0.34 -2.60 -15.87
C GLY A 128 -0.84 -1.82 -16.45
N THR A 129 -2.06 -2.25 -16.12
CA THR A 129 -3.28 -1.58 -16.56
C THR A 129 -3.59 -0.42 -15.62
N LEU A 130 -3.65 0.80 -16.18
CA LEU A 130 -4.06 1.98 -15.45
C LEU A 130 -5.58 1.95 -15.21
N THR A 131 -6.01 2.08 -13.96
CA THR A 131 -7.42 2.01 -13.55
C THR A 131 -8.04 3.38 -13.41
N SER A 132 -7.25 4.39 -13.03
CA SER A 132 -7.72 5.78 -12.91
C SER A 132 -6.56 6.76 -12.87
N ILE A 133 -6.84 7.99 -13.31
CA ILE A 133 -5.95 9.14 -13.12
C ILE A 133 -6.76 10.28 -12.50
N SER A 134 -6.15 11.05 -11.60
CA SER A 134 -6.74 12.28 -11.09
C SER A 134 -5.70 13.39 -11.09
N TYR A 135 -6.07 14.56 -11.61
CA TYR A 135 -5.29 15.79 -11.52
C TYR A 135 -6.04 16.80 -10.67
N GLU A 136 -5.37 17.34 -9.66
CA GLU A 136 -5.89 18.37 -8.78
C GLU A 136 -4.99 19.60 -8.81
N ILE A 137 -5.59 20.77 -9.03
CA ILE A 137 -4.91 22.06 -8.98
C ILE A 137 -5.46 22.84 -7.78
N ASP A 138 -4.62 23.01 -6.78
CA ASP A 138 -5.00 23.65 -5.51
C ASP A 138 -5.19 25.18 -5.64
N ALA A 139 -5.56 25.85 -4.55
CA ALA A 139 -5.76 27.30 -4.52
C ALA A 139 -4.50 28.12 -4.84
N ASN A 140 -3.32 27.53 -4.75
CA ASN A 140 -2.03 28.15 -5.02
C ASN A 140 -1.54 27.87 -6.45
N GLY A 141 -2.19 26.95 -7.17
CA GLY A 141 -1.78 26.52 -8.50
C GLY A 141 -0.81 25.32 -8.48
N ASN A 142 -0.62 24.68 -7.33
CA ASN A 142 0.14 23.45 -7.27
C ASN A 142 -0.67 22.31 -7.88
N ILE A 143 -0.01 21.50 -8.69
CA ILE A 143 -0.63 20.39 -9.41
C ILE A 143 -0.24 19.08 -8.73
N THR A 144 -1.24 18.32 -8.32
CA THR A 144 -1.09 16.95 -7.82
C THR A 144 -1.69 16.00 -8.84
N GLY A 145 -0.88 15.11 -9.38
CA GLY A 145 -1.33 14.01 -10.23
C GLY A 145 -1.27 12.70 -9.45
N ILE A 146 -2.37 11.96 -9.40
CA ILE A 146 -2.43 10.61 -8.84
C ILE A 146 -2.81 9.67 -9.97
N SER A 147 -2.05 8.60 -10.12
CA SER A 147 -2.40 7.52 -11.04
C SER A 147 -2.51 6.23 -10.25
N SER A 148 -3.50 5.42 -10.59
CA SER A 148 -3.73 4.11 -9.98
C SER A 148 -3.76 3.07 -11.08
N GLY A 149 -3.19 1.91 -10.81
CA GLY A 149 -3.12 0.82 -11.77
C GLY A 149 -2.93 -0.52 -11.08
N THR A 150 -3.16 -1.59 -11.85
CA THR A 150 -3.00 -2.97 -11.42
C THR A 150 -2.19 -3.75 -12.46
N ASN A 151 -1.29 -4.60 -11.99
CA ASN A 151 -0.61 -5.59 -12.85
C ASN A 151 -1.43 -6.88 -12.99
N ASP A 152 -2.57 -6.97 -12.30
CA ASP A 152 -3.49 -8.11 -12.34
C ASP A 152 -4.91 -7.62 -12.70
N PRO A 153 -5.13 -7.12 -13.93
CA PRO A 153 -6.44 -6.62 -14.34
C PRO A 153 -7.53 -7.70 -14.28
N ASP A 154 -7.15 -8.97 -14.47
CA ASP A 154 -8.06 -10.13 -14.42
C ASP A 154 -8.26 -10.70 -13.00
N GLY A 155 -7.57 -10.15 -11.98
CA GLY A 155 -7.62 -10.65 -10.62
C GLY A 155 -7.15 -12.11 -10.47
N LYS A 156 -6.42 -12.66 -11.45
CA LYS A 156 -5.97 -14.06 -11.48
C LYS A 156 -4.90 -14.29 -10.42
N ILE A 157 -3.95 -13.38 -10.31
CA ILE A 157 -2.86 -13.46 -9.32
C ILE A 157 -3.44 -13.31 -7.90
N ALA A 158 -4.42 -12.43 -7.72
CA ALA A 158 -5.11 -12.28 -6.44
C ALA A 158 -5.90 -13.55 -6.04
N ARG A 159 -6.64 -14.14 -6.99
CA ARG A 159 -7.39 -15.39 -6.76
C ARG A 159 -6.49 -16.57 -6.45
N GLU A 160 -5.42 -16.76 -7.23
CA GLU A 160 -4.47 -17.85 -7.04
C GLU A 160 -3.74 -17.75 -5.69
N ASN A 161 -3.36 -16.54 -5.27
CA ASN A 161 -2.78 -16.31 -3.94
C ASN A 161 -3.77 -16.57 -2.81
N ALA A 162 -5.04 -16.19 -2.96
CA ALA A 162 -6.07 -16.49 -1.97
C ALA A 162 -6.31 -18.00 -1.86
N GLU A 163 -6.35 -18.71 -2.99
CA GLU A 163 -6.53 -20.15 -3.04
C GLU A 163 -5.34 -20.90 -2.40
N ARG A 164 -4.11 -20.46 -2.69
CA ARG A 164 -2.91 -21.01 -2.05
C ARG A 164 -2.93 -20.83 -0.53
N ARG A 165 -3.26 -19.62 -0.05
CA ARG A 165 -3.39 -19.36 1.40
C ARG A 165 -4.49 -20.21 2.06
N ALA A 166 -5.60 -20.43 1.38
CA ALA A 166 -6.67 -21.30 1.87
C ALA A 166 -6.22 -22.78 1.94
N LYS A 167 -5.51 -23.28 0.93
CA LYS A 167 -4.92 -24.63 0.92
C LYS A 167 -3.87 -24.79 2.03
N GLU A 168 -2.99 -23.82 2.22
CA GLU A 168 -1.98 -23.82 3.29
C GLU A 168 -2.61 -23.79 4.68
N LYS A 169 -3.65 -22.97 4.89
CA LYS A 169 -4.37 -22.92 6.16
C LYS A 169 -5.06 -24.25 6.47
N LYS A 170 -5.72 -24.85 5.47
CA LYS A 170 -6.36 -26.16 5.63
C LYS A 170 -5.34 -27.25 5.97
N ALA A 171 -4.20 -27.27 5.28
CA ALA A 171 -3.11 -28.21 5.57
C ALA A 171 -2.50 -28.01 6.97
N ALA A 172 -2.38 -26.75 7.42
CA ALA A 172 -1.90 -26.43 8.76
C ALA A 172 -2.89 -26.87 9.85
N GLU A 173 -4.20 -26.66 9.65
CA GLU A 173 -5.24 -27.13 10.57
C GLU A 173 -5.30 -28.66 10.65
N GLU A 174 -5.18 -29.35 9.52
CA GLU A 174 -5.18 -30.81 9.47
C GLU A 174 -3.97 -31.39 10.23
N LYS A 175 -2.77 -30.84 9.98
CA LYS A 175 -1.55 -31.21 10.71
C LYS A 175 -1.64 -30.90 12.21
N ALA A 176 -2.30 -29.80 12.59
CA ALA A 176 -2.54 -29.46 13.99
C ALA A 176 -3.55 -30.41 14.65
N ALA A 177 -4.61 -30.80 13.93
CA ALA A 177 -5.59 -31.78 14.40
C ALA A 177 -4.98 -33.17 14.57
N GLU A 178 -4.13 -33.61 13.64
CA GLU A 178 -3.39 -34.87 13.73
C GLU A 178 -2.45 -34.88 14.95
N ARG A 179 -1.69 -33.79 15.15
CA ARG A 179 -0.84 -33.64 16.35
C ARG A 179 -1.64 -33.70 17.65
N ARG A 180 -2.83 -33.10 17.69
CA ARG A 180 -3.72 -33.16 18.86
C ARG A 180 -4.24 -34.58 19.11
N LYS A 181 -4.61 -35.31 18.06
CA LYS A 181 -5.03 -36.72 18.17
C LYS A 181 -3.89 -37.61 18.67
N LYS A 182 -2.68 -37.43 18.11
CA LYS A 182 -1.50 -38.19 18.54
C LYS A 182 -1.15 -37.91 20.01
N LYS A 183 -1.18 -36.64 20.44
CA LYS A 183 -0.93 -36.27 21.84
C LYS A 183 -1.96 -36.88 22.80
N LYS A 184 -3.25 -36.89 22.44
CA LYS A 184 -4.30 -37.53 23.25
C LYS A 184 -4.09 -39.04 23.37
N ALA A 185 -3.76 -39.71 22.28
CA ALA A 185 -3.49 -41.16 22.29
C ALA A 185 -2.24 -41.52 23.10
N GLU A 186 -1.21 -40.66 23.08
CA GLU A 186 0.01 -40.84 23.88
C GLU A 186 -0.25 -40.61 25.38
N GLU A 187 -1.06 -39.60 25.72
CA GLU A 187 -1.47 -39.31 27.09
C GLU A 187 -2.36 -40.41 27.67
N GLU A 188 -3.28 -40.97 26.88
CA GLU A 188 -4.13 -42.12 27.27
C GLU A 188 -3.28 -43.37 27.55
N LYS A 189 -2.34 -43.72 26.66
CA LYS A 189 -1.40 -44.82 26.88
C LYS A 189 -0.51 -44.62 28.11
N ALA A 190 -0.08 -43.37 28.37
CA ALA A 190 0.72 -43.05 29.54
C ALA A 190 -0.10 -43.11 30.84
N ALA A 191 -1.39 -42.77 30.80
CA ALA A 191 -2.30 -42.90 31.93
C ALA A 191 -2.59 -44.37 32.24
N GLU A 192 -2.82 -45.20 31.23
CA GLU A 192 -3.04 -46.65 31.36
C GLU A 192 -1.82 -47.34 31.99
N GLN A 193 -0.60 -47.08 31.48
CA GLN A 193 0.63 -47.63 32.08
C GLN A 193 0.89 -47.15 33.52
N ARG A 194 0.39 -45.97 33.90
CA ARG A 194 0.48 -45.48 35.29
C ARG A 194 -0.56 -46.15 36.19
N ALA A 195 -1.74 -46.45 35.68
CA ALA A 195 -2.77 -47.19 36.40
C ALA A 195 -2.31 -48.64 36.64
N GLU A 196 -1.80 -49.30 35.61
CA GLU A 196 -1.29 -50.68 35.69
C GLU A 196 -0.10 -50.80 36.66
N ARG A 197 0.82 -49.82 36.67
CA ARG A 197 1.90 -49.76 37.67
C ARG A 197 1.40 -49.54 39.10
N LYS A 198 0.30 -48.82 39.31
CA LYS A 198 -0.28 -48.66 40.65
C LYS A 198 -0.92 -49.95 41.13
N GLU A 199 -1.66 -50.67 40.28
CA GLU A 199 -2.21 -51.98 40.63
C GLU A 199 -1.11 -53.01 40.94
N GLN A 200 -0.01 -53.05 40.16
CA GLN A 200 1.13 -53.92 40.45
C GLN A 200 1.84 -53.55 41.78
N MET A 201 1.82 -52.27 42.17
CA MET A 201 2.44 -51.81 43.41
C MET A 201 1.55 -52.06 44.63
N GLU A 202 0.22 -51.99 44.48
CA GLU A 202 -0.75 -52.36 45.53
C GLU A 202 -0.78 -53.88 45.80
N GLY A 203 -0.40 -54.72 44.84
CA GLY A 203 -0.24 -56.17 45.03
C GLY A 203 1.03 -56.62 45.76
N MET A 204 2.04 -55.75 45.94
CA MET A 204 3.39 -56.17 46.39
C MET A 204 3.80 -55.69 47.79
N PHE A 205 3.00 -54.90 48.52
CA PHE A 205 3.40 -54.39 49.84
C PHE A 205 2.30 -54.48 50.91
N THR A 206 2.10 -55.68 51.46
CA THR A 206 1.71 -55.81 52.87
C THR A 206 2.95 -56.17 53.69
N VAL A 207 3.74 -55.15 54.07
CA VAL A 207 4.85 -55.31 55.02
C VAL A 207 4.34 -54.91 56.40
N SER A 208 4.03 -55.92 57.24
CA SER A 208 3.77 -55.72 58.67
C SER A 208 5.08 -55.77 59.43
N ALA A 209 5.55 -54.63 59.94
CA ALA A 209 6.75 -54.55 60.77
C ALA A 209 6.37 -54.42 62.25
N THR A 210 6.49 -55.52 63.01
CA THR A 210 6.50 -55.48 64.48
C THR A 210 7.86 -55.01 64.98
N GLY A 211 7.84 -54.08 65.95
CA GLY A 211 9.00 -53.30 66.37
C GLY A 211 10.19 -54.15 66.83
N THR A 212 11.33 -53.95 66.17
CA THR A 212 12.71 -53.83 66.69
C THR A 212 13.69 -53.48 65.54
N ASP A 213 13.30 -53.64 64.27
CA ASP A 213 14.26 -53.62 63.14
C ASP A 213 14.28 -52.35 62.25
N MET A 214 13.84 -51.19 62.74
CA MET A 214 13.86 -49.95 61.93
C MET A 214 15.27 -49.47 61.55
N LYS A 215 16.32 -49.96 62.23
CA LYS A 215 17.69 -49.53 61.99
C LYS A 215 18.31 -50.17 60.73
N SER A 216 17.90 -51.39 60.37
CA SER A 216 18.39 -52.11 59.18
C SER A 216 17.73 -51.58 57.90
N VAL A 217 16.42 -51.29 57.95
CA VAL A 217 15.66 -50.76 56.80
C VAL A 217 16.17 -49.39 56.33
N ILE A 218 16.62 -48.54 57.24
CA ILE A 218 17.21 -47.23 56.88
C ILE A 218 18.58 -47.43 56.20
N GLN A 219 19.35 -48.44 56.58
CA GLN A 219 20.64 -48.73 55.95
C GLN A 219 20.48 -49.26 54.52
N ASP A 220 19.48 -50.11 54.26
CA ASP A 220 19.23 -50.64 52.92
C ASP A 220 18.69 -49.57 51.94
N ILE A 221 17.84 -48.65 52.42
CA ILE A 221 17.35 -47.52 51.61
C ILE A 221 18.48 -46.53 51.28
N VAL A 222 19.38 -46.26 52.22
CA VAL A 222 20.54 -45.38 52.00
C VAL A 222 21.59 -46.07 51.10
N ALA A 223 21.73 -47.39 51.17
CA ALA A 223 22.58 -48.15 50.24
C ALA A 223 22.03 -48.15 48.81
N ALA A 224 20.70 -48.29 48.63
CA ALA A 224 20.06 -48.27 47.31
C ALA A 224 20.07 -46.89 46.64
N THR A 225 20.09 -45.80 47.42
CA THR A 225 20.10 -44.42 46.89
C THR A 225 21.49 -43.92 46.50
N ASN A 226 22.57 -44.47 47.08
CA ASN A 226 23.96 -44.10 46.74
C ASN A 226 24.52 -44.83 45.50
N GLY A 227 23.73 -45.66 44.82
CA GLY A 227 24.15 -46.40 43.61
C GLY A 227 23.90 -45.71 42.26
N ILE A 228 23.24 -44.54 42.22
CA ILE A 228 22.96 -43.83 40.97
C ILE A 228 23.78 -42.54 40.92
N SER A 229 24.95 -42.63 40.28
CA SER A 229 25.75 -41.49 39.85
C SER A 229 24.92 -40.53 38.97
N SER A 230 24.97 -39.25 39.35
CA SER A 230 24.49 -38.03 38.69
C SER A 230 24.01 -38.11 37.23
N PRO A 231 22.83 -37.56 36.87
CA PRO A 231 22.65 -36.97 35.56
C PRO A 231 23.42 -35.64 35.51
N ALA A 232 24.31 -35.48 34.54
CA ALA A 232 24.96 -34.21 34.22
C ALA A 232 23.87 -33.18 33.87
N GLY A 233 23.51 -32.36 34.85
CA GLY A 233 22.54 -31.28 34.75
C GLY A 233 23.13 -30.08 34.01
N GLY A 234 22.29 -29.47 33.19
CA GLY A 234 22.61 -28.33 32.34
C GLY A 234 23.07 -27.10 33.12
N SER A 235 23.98 -26.36 32.49
CA SER A 235 24.34 -25.00 32.85
C SER A 235 23.14 -24.08 32.61
N PHE A 236 22.72 -23.37 33.65
CA PHE A 236 21.92 -22.15 33.55
C PHE A 236 22.82 -21.01 34.02
N ASP A 237 23.29 -20.20 33.08
CA ASP A 237 23.94 -18.91 33.35
C ASP A 237 22.89 -17.89 33.80
N ILE A 238 23.09 -17.31 34.99
CA ILE A 238 22.38 -16.11 35.45
C ILE A 238 23.41 -14.99 35.47
N ARG A 239 23.33 -14.03 34.53
CA ARG A 239 24.06 -12.76 34.62
C ARG A 239 23.12 -11.68 35.15
N GLY A 240 23.58 -11.00 36.20
CA GLY A 240 23.17 -9.65 36.55
C GLY A 240 23.93 -8.60 35.75
#